data_AF-A0A948CMR5-F1
#
_entry.id   AF-A0A948CMR5-F1
#
_cell.length_a   1.000
_cell.length_b   1.000
_cell.length_c   1.000
_cell.angle_alpha   90.00
_cell.angle_beta   90.00
_cell.angle_gamma   90.00
#
_symmetry.space_group_name_H-M   'P 1'
#
loop_
_entity.id
_entity.type
_entity.pdbx_description
1 polymer ?
#
loop_
_entity_poly.entity_id
_entity_poly.type
_entity_poly.pdbx_seq_one_letter_code
_entity_poly.pdbx_strand_id
1 'polypeptide(L)'
;MDTQHLHAFVAIAESGSFSAAAERLHLTQPAISKRIALLEDQLNTSLFDRMGRQVALTQAGQLLLGKAKLILGEVAATQRAIADLQGDIQGKLSIATSHHVGLHYLPPYLRDFSTRY
;
A
#
# COMPACT_ATOMS: atom_id res chain seq x y z
N MET A 1 -5.04 -2.20 -16.12
CA MET A 1 -4.53 -1.64 -14.86
C MET A 1 -4.27 -2.77 -13.88
N ASP A 2 -3.01 -3.01 -13.53
CA ASP A 2 -2.57 -4.05 -12.59
C ASP A 2 -2.45 -3.46 -11.17
N THR A 3 -2.75 -4.24 -10.13
CA THR A 3 -2.58 -3.82 -8.72
C THR A 3 -1.12 -3.48 -8.42
N GLN A 4 -0.15 -4.12 -9.07
CA GLN A 4 1.27 -3.77 -8.95
C GLN A 4 1.59 -2.35 -9.43
N HIS A 5 0.89 -1.88 -10.48
CA HIS A 5 1.03 -0.51 -10.97
C HIS A 5 0.41 0.48 -10.00
N LEU A 6 -0.75 0.14 -9.42
CA LEU A 6 -1.40 0.96 -8.39
C LEU A 6 -0.56 1.07 -7.11
N HIS A 7 0.06 -0.03 -6.67
CA HIS A 7 0.97 -0.02 -5.53
C HIS A 7 2.18 0.89 -5.78
N ALA A 8 2.79 0.79 -6.96
CA ALA A 8 3.90 1.67 -7.34
C ALA A 8 3.48 3.15 -7.35
N PHE A 9 2.32 3.45 -7.94
CA PHE A 9 1.75 4.79 -8.00
C PHE A 9 1.50 5.38 -6.61
N VAL A 10 0.81 4.64 -5.73
CA VAL A 10 0.54 5.08 -4.36
C VAL A 10 1.83 5.26 -3.57
N ALA A 11 2.80 4.36 -3.72
CA ALA A 11 4.09 4.47 -3.02
C ALA A 11 4.85 5.75 -3.41
N ILE A 12 4.86 6.12 -4.70
CA ILE A 12 5.48 7.37 -5.18
C ILE A 12 4.70 8.59 -4.70
N ALA A 13 3.37 8.55 -4.75
CA ALA A 13 2.52 9.65 -4.28
C ALA A 13 2.72 9.93 -2.78
N GLU A 14 2.93 8.90 -1.97
CA GLU A 14 3.18 9.04 -0.53
C GLU A 14 4.62 9.43 -0.20
N SER A 15 5.61 9.00 -1.00
CA SER A 15 7.03 9.29 -0.73
C SER A 15 7.53 10.60 -1.37
N GLY A 16 6.84 11.09 -2.41
CA GLY A 16 7.33 12.19 -3.25
C GLY A 16 8.61 11.85 -4.03
N SER A 17 8.98 10.57 -4.14
CA SER A 17 10.25 10.13 -4.75
C SER A 17 10.16 8.73 -5.33
N PHE A 18 10.58 8.59 -6.60
CA PHE A 18 10.70 7.30 -7.28
C PHE A 18 11.69 6.37 -6.59
N SER A 19 12.85 6.88 -6.15
CA SER A 19 13.88 6.07 -5.50
C SER A 19 13.42 5.59 -4.12
N ALA A 20 12.80 6.47 -3.32
CA ALA A 20 12.27 6.08 -2.00
C ALA A 20 11.09 5.08 -2.12
N ALA A 21 10.24 5.23 -3.14
CA ALA A 21 9.18 4.26 -3.42
C ALA A 21 9.75 2.90 -3.84
N ALA A 22 10.85 2.90 -4.62
CA ALA A 22 11.52 1.68 -5.07
C ALA A 22 12.10 0.90 -3.89
N GLU A 23 12.78 1.58 -2.98
CA GLU A 23 13.27 0.98 -1.73
C GLU A 23 12.12 0.40 -0.90
N ARG A 24 11.03 1.16 -0.70
CA ARG A 24 9.86 0.72 0.07
C ARG A 24 9.18 -0.53 -0.51
N LEU A 25 9.22 -0.70 -1.83
CA LEU A 25 8.62 -1.84 -2.52
C LEU A 25 9.63 -2.95 -2.85
N HIS A 26 10.88 -2.84 -2.40
CA HIS A 26 11.96 -3.77 -2.72
C HIS A 26 12.17 -3.98 -4.23
N LEU A 27 12.14 -2.88 -4.98
CA LEU A 27 12.30 -2.85 -6.43
C LEU A 27 13.42 -1.91 -6.83
N THR A 28 13.87 -2.04 -8.08
CA THR A 28 14.76 -1.04 -8.67
C THR A 28 13.96 0.17 -9.14
N GLN A 29 14.57 1.36 -9.11
CA GLN A 29 13.92 2.57 -9.63
C GLN A 29 13.45 2.42 -11.09
N PRO A 30 14.22 1.82 -12.03
CA PRO A 30 13.74 1.59 -13.39
C PRO A 30 12.48 0.71 -13.46
N ALA A 31 12.35 -0.29 -12.58
CA ALA A 31 11.17 -1.15 -12.54
C ALA A 31 9.92 -0.37 -12.13
N ILE A 32 10.01 0.49 -11.11
CA ILE A 32 8.91 1.36 -10.72
C ILE A 32 8.59 2.39 -11.82
N SER A 33 9.59 3.04 -12.41
CA SER A 33 9.36 3.99 -13.51
C SER A 33 8.64 3.35 -14.69
N LYS A 34 9.00 2.10 -15.04
CA LYS A 34 8.31 1.33 -16.09
C LYS A 34 6.84 1.06 -15.73
N ARG A 35 6.55 0.68 -14.47
CA ARG A 35 5.17 0.46 -14.01
C ARG A 35 4.32 1.73 -14.10
N ILE A 36 4.89 2.89 -13.76
CA ILE A 36 4.19 4.18 -13.90
C ILE A 36 3.97 4.53 -15.37
N ALA A 37 5.00 4.39 -16.21
CA ALA A 37 4.85 4.67 -17.65
C ALA A 37 3.76 3.81 -18.29
N LEU A 38 3.68 2.51 -17.95
CA LEU A 38 2.61 1.63 -18.42
C LEU A 38 1.23 2.02 -17.88
N LEU A 39 1.15 2.56 -16.66
CA LEU A 39 -0.11 3.02 -16.08
C LEU A 39 -0.58 4.32 -16.76
N GLU A 40 0.33 5.27 -16.97
CA GLU A 40 0.06 6.52 -17.69
C GLU A 40 -0.36 6.25 -19.14
N ASP A 41 0.29 5.30 -19.81
CA ASP A 41 -0.06 4.83 -21.16
C ASP A 41 -1.47 4.21 -21.21
N GLN A 42 -1.79 3.30 -20.26
CA GLN A 42 -3.12 2.70 -20.17
C GLN A 42 -4.24 3.72 -19.93
N LEU A 43 -3.95 4.81 -19.22
CA LEU A 43 -4.91 5.87 -18.92
C LEU A 43 -4.85 7.02 -19.93
N ASN A 44 -3.92 6.97 -20.89
CA ASN A 44 -3.61 8.02 -21.85
C ASN A 44 -3.47 9.41 -21.19
N THR A 45 -2.84 9.46 -20.01
CA THR A 45 -2.68 10.70 -19.24
C THR A 45 -1.51 10.61 -18.27
N SER A 46 -0.81 11.74 -18.06
CA SER A 46 0.25 11.83 -17.06
C SER A 46 -0.32 11.95 -15.65
N LEU A 47 0.21 11.16 -14.73
CA LEU A 47 -0.20 11.11 -13.33
C LEU A 47 0.75 11.92 -12.44
N PHE A 48 1.99 12.10 -12.87
CA PHE A 48 2.98 12.93 -12.19
C PHE A 48 3.46 14.08 -13.07
N ASP A 49 3.64 15.25 -12.45
CA ASP A 49 4.31 16.38 -13.07
C ASP A 49 5.83 16.23 -12.94
N ARG A 50 6.54 16.52 -14.01
CA ARG A 50 8.02 16.49 -14.10
C ARG A 50 8.63 17.89 -14.03
N MET A 51 7.82 18.93 -13.82
CA MET A 51 8.29 20.31 -13.70
C MET A 51 8.94 20.56 -12.32
N GLY A 52 10.22 20.21 -12.21
CA GLY A 52 11.07 20.59 -11.08
C GLY A 52 11.88 19.44 -10.47
N ARG A 53 12.46 19.70 -9.29
CA ARG A 53 13.24 18.73 -8.50
C ARG A 53 12.35 17.78 -7.67
N GLN A 54 11.05 18.01 -7.61
CA GLN A 54 10.10 17.28 -6.76
C GLN A 54 9.07 16.55 -7.61
N VAL A 55 8.68 15.36 -7.17
CA VAL A 55 7.60 14.59 -7.79
C VAL A 55 6.26 15.10 -7.25
N ALA A 56 5.44 15.68 -8.13
CA ALA A 56 4.11 16.16 -7.78
C ALA A 56 3.03 15.42 -8.57
N LEU A 57 1.83 15.28 -8.02
CA LEU A 57 0.69 14.69 -8.73
C LEU A 57 0.08 15.71 -9.70
N THR A 58 -0.33 15.25 -10.88
CA THR A 58 -1.24 16.00 -11.74
C THR A 58 -2.66 15.98 -11.17
N GLN A 59 -3.60 16.71 -11.78
CA GLN A 59 -5.02 16.60 -11.44
C GLN A 59 -5.54 15.15 -11.61
N ALA A 60 -5.12 14.47 -12.69
CA ALA A 60 -5.44 13.07 -12.92
C ALA A 60 -4.81 12.15 -11.85
N GLY A 61 -3.56 12.43 -11.45
CA GLY A 61 -2.90 11.77 -10.34
C GLY A 61 -3.65 11.92 -9.03
N GLN A 62 -4.11 13.12 -8.68
CA GLN A 62 -4.87 13.36 -7.45
C GLN A 62 -6.19 12.59 -7.43
N LEU A 63 -6.91 12.55 -8.56
CA LEU A 63 -8.14 11.76 -8.69
C LEU A 63 -7.83 10.26 -8.54
N LEU A 64 -6.79 9.77 -9.21
CA LEU A 64 -6.40 8.38 -9.15
C LEU A 64 -5.95 7.97 -7.74
N LEU A 65 -5.29 8.83 -6.97
CA LEU A 65 -4.83 8.52 -5.61
C LEU A 65 -5.98 8.06 -4.70
N GLY A 66 -7.10 8.78 -4.72
CA GLY A 66 -8.28 8.39 -3.95
C GLY A 66 -8.84 7.04 -4.40
N LYS A 67 -8.95 6.82 -5.71
CA LYS A 67 -9.50 5.58 -6.27
C LYS A 67 -8.57 4.38 -6.09
N ALA A 68 -7.26 4.57 -6.27
CA ALA A 68 -6.24 3.55 -6.11
C ALA A 68 -6.23 2.99 -4.68
N LYS A 69 -6.31 3.86 -3.66
CA LYS A 69 -6.39 3.43 -2.26
C LYS A 69 -7.62 2.59 -1.97
N LEU A 70 -8.79 2.98 -2.51
CA LEU A 70 -10.03 2.20 -2.37
C LEU A 70 -9.91 0.84 -3.07
N ILE A 71 -9.45 0.80 -4.32
CA ILE A 71 -9.30 -0.45 -5.09
C ILE A 71 -8.35 -1.41 -4.37
N LEU A 72 -7.18 -0.94 -3.93
CA LEU A 72 -6.22 -1.77 -3.20
C LEU A 72 -6.78 -2.23 -1.84
N GLY A 73 -7.58 -1.39 -1.18
CA GLY A 73 -8.30 -1.75 0.04
C GLY A 73 -9.32 -2.87 -0.20
N GLU A 74 -10.13 -2.78 -1.25
CA GLU A 74 -11.12 -3.80 -1.62
C GLU A 74 -10.46 -5.12 -2.02
N VAL A 75 -9.34 -5.08 -2.76
CA VAL A 75 -8.55 -6.27 -3.09
C VAL A 75 -8.07 -6.95 -1.80
N ALA A 76 -7.49 -6.20 -0.87
CA ALA A 76 -7.02 -6.74 0.40
C ALA A 76 -8.17 -7.26 1.28
N ALA A 77 -9.32 -6.57 1.30
CA ALA A 77 -10.51 -7.01 2.02
C ALA A 77 -11.07 -8.32 1.45
N THR A 78 -11.14 -8.43 0.13
CA THR A 78 -11.59 -9.65 -0.56
C THR A 78 -10.67 -10.83 -0.27
N GLN A 79 -9.35 -10.62 -0.32
CA GLN A 79 -8.38 -11.66 0.02
C GLN A 79 -8.55 -12.16 1.46
N ARG A 80 -8.77 -11.25 2.42
CA ARG A 80 -9.07 -11.62 3.82
C ARG A 80 -10.37 -12.40 3.94
N ALA A 81 -11.45 -11.92 3.34
CA ALA A 81 -12.75 -12.59 3.41
C ALA A 81 -12.68 -14.03 2.84
N ILE A 82 -11.89 -14.26 1.79
CA ILE A 82 -11.66 -15.60 1.25
C ILE A 82 -10.83 -16.46 2.20
N ALA A 83 -9.78 -15.91 2.81
CA ALA A 83 -8.98 -16.63 3.81
C ALA A 83 -9.81 -17.03 5.04
N ASP A 84 -10.69 -16.14 5.51
CA ASP A 84 -11.60 -16.38 6.63
C ASP A 84 -12.56 -17.56 6.33
N LEU A 85 -13.04 -17.69 5.08
CA LEU A 85 -13.88 -18.83 4.66
C LEU A 85 -13.13 -20.17 4.69
N GLN A 86 -11.80 -20.15 4.52
CA GLN A 86 -10.96 -21.34 4.57
C GLN A 86 -10.62 -21.76 6.01
N GLY A 87 -11.08 -21.00 7.02
CA GLY A 87 -10.76 -21.23 8.42
C GLY A 87 -9.30 -20.88 8.79
N ASP A 88 -8.60 -20.24 7.86
CA ASP A 88 -7.18 -19.95 7.96
C ASP A 88 -7.04 -18.53 8.51
N ILE A 89 -6.93 -18.42 9.84
CA ILE A 89 -6.75 -17.12 10.52
C ILE A 89 -5.32 -16.66 10.26
N GLN A 90 -5.15 -15.79 9.28
CA GLN A 90 -3.84 -15.28 8.87
C GLN A 90 -3.89 -13.80 8.47
N GLY A 91 -2.83 -13.04 8.78
CA GLY A 91 -2.70 -11.65 8.39
C GLY A 91 -2.11 -10.75 9.48
N LYS A 92 -2.11 -9.44 9.22
CA LYS A 92 -1.56 -8.44 10.15
C LYS A 92 -2.66 -7.79 10.98
N LEU A 93 -2.70 -8.10 12.28
CA LEU A 93 -3.52 -7.39 13.27
C LEU A 93 -2.77 -6.16 13.78
N SER A 94 -3.34 -4.96 13.61
CA SER A 94 -2.79 -3.72 14.20
C SER A 94 -3.61 -3.34 15.44
N ILE A 95 -2.93 -3.26 16.59
CA ILE A 95 -3.56 -2.95 17.89
C ILE A 95 -3.01 -1.61 18.37
N ALA A 96 -3.90 -0.65 18.63
CA ALA A 96 -3.56 0.62 19.28
C ALA A 96 -4.03 0.58 20.73
N THR A 97 -3.17 0.96 21.67
CA THR A 97 -3.44 0.86 23.11
C THR A 97 -2.76 1.97 23.90
N SER A 98 -3.24 2.25 25.11
CA SER A 98 -2.55 3.14 26.04
C SER A 98 -1.30 2.47 26.59
N HIS A 99 -0.32 3.29 27.02
CA HIS A 99 0.96 2.80 27.53
C HIS A 99 0.79 1.72 28.61
N HIS A 100 -0.10 1.97 29.58
CA HIS A 100 -0.33 1.06 30.71
C HIS A 100 -0.98 -0.27 30.28
N VAL A 101 -1.98 -0.23 29.38
CA VAL A 101 -2.65 -1.44 28.89
C VAL A 101 -1.69 -2.28 28.02
N GLY A 102 -0.88 -1.62 27.18
CA GLY A 102 0.12 -2.28 26.35
C GLY A 102 1.18 -3.03 27.15
N LEU A 103 1.69 -2.41 28.22
CA LEU A 103 2.78 -2.99 29.03
C LEU A 103 2.31 -3.99 30.09
N HIS A 104 1.14 -3.78 30.70
CA HIS A 104 0.75 -4.53 31.89
C HIS A 104 -0.42 -5.47 31.69
N TYR A 105 -1.23 -5.28 30.64
CA TYR A 105 -2.48 -6.04 30.46
C TYR A 105 -2.45 -6.94 29.23
N LEU A 106 -1.95 -6.45 28.09
CA LEU A 106 -1.90 -7.18 26.83
C LEU A 106 -0.92 -8.37 26.75
N PRO A 107 0.27 -8.37 27.42
CA PRO A 107 1.27 -9.44 27.22
C PRO A 107 0.79 -10.89 27.38
N PRO A 108 -0.01 -11.27 28.41
CA PRO A 108 -0.49 -12.65 28.52
C PRO A 108 -1.41 -13.05 27.36
N TYR A 109 -2.33 -12.17 26.95
CA TYR A 109 -3.25 -12.45 25.85
C TYR A 109 -2.55 -12.53 24.49
N LEU A 110 -1.55 -11.68 24.26
CA LEU A 110 -0.75 -11.73 23.02
C LEU A 110 0.10 -13.00 22.93
N ARG A 111 0.62 -13.49 24.06
CA ARG A 111 1.32 -14.77 24.13
C ARG A 111 0.38 -15.91 23.75
N ASP A 112 -0.79 -15.98 24.39
CA ASP A 112 -1.79 -17.01 24.10
C ASP A 112 -2.24 -16.95 22.64
N PHE A 113 -2.47 -15.74 22.11
CA PHE A 113 -2.79 -15.53 20.70
C PHE A 113 -1.70 -16.08 19.76
N SER A 114 -0.43 -15.74 19.99
CA SER A 114 0.71 -16.19 19.14
C SER A 114 1.00 -17.69 19.18
N THR A 115 0.43 -18.41 20.16
CA THR A 115 0.57 -19.87 20.25
C THR A 115 -0.58 -20.61 19.58
N ARG A 116 -1.73 -19.94 19.42
CA ARG A 116 -2.94 -20.49 18.79
C ARG A 116 -3.08 -20.15 17.32
N TYR A 117 -2.51 -19.03 16.89
CA TYR A 117 -2.58 -18.46 15.54
C TYR A 117 -1.21 -17.96 15.13
#